data_AF-A0A5C6CDT0-F1
#
_entry.id   AF-A0A5C6CDT0-F1
#
_cell.length_a   1.000
_cell.length_b   1.000
_cell.length_c   1.000
_cell.angle_alpha   90.00
_cell.angle_beta   90.00
_cell.angle_gamma   90.00
#
_symmetry.space_group_name_H-M   'P 1'
#
loop_
_entity.id
_entity.type
_entity.pdbx_description
1 polymer ?
#
loop_
_entity_poly.entity_id
_entity_poly.type
_entity_poly.pdbx_seq_one_letter_code
_entity_poly.pdbx_strand_id
1 'polypeptide(L)'
;MKSKYLSVASCIVCFAISHSIAFAVIYNVPPDPLPVTFVSGDILNYDPGVDLFPTLSAPAGTIVNLFSGTISGFESNVEGTLNVLGGSVSTPVFARDTVITLGSGGLLSDLVIQRTTLQIIGGRVGTELASLDSNINLLDGEITLLGNMSGSTLKMSGGIINVSFIPIEGGTINMSGGVMGDIAISNGVEFNLSGGTVGFGPSMSFFTALPGSSMHLFVQEAQFNGVDIPGLSLGTTIPFDVTNLLGKLTGVLSDGLPFLFDLTTMNQTSDLPRDPTIVTDPNLGSLPLTKIKILITLVPEPHSIYLAAIVVVFMFHSRSRVL
;
A
#
# COMPACT_ATOMS: atom_id res chain seq x y z
N MET A 1 43.05 -21.02 0.52
CA MET A 1 41.99 -20.03 0.26
C MET A 1 41.04 -20.60 -0.78
N LYS A 2 39.94 -21.23 -0.34
CA LYS A 2 38.83 -21.66 -1.19
C LYS A 2 37.57 -21.12 -0.54
N SER A 3 36.99 -20.08 -1.13
CA SER A 3 35.76 -19.45 -0.66
C SER A 3 34.58 -20.37 -0.99
N LYS A 4 33.83 -20.74 0.06
CA LYS A 4 32.53 -21.41 -0.03
C LYS A 4 31.48 -20.32 -0.23
N TYR A 5 30.97 -20.15 -1.44
CA TYR A 5 29.68 -19.49 -1.64
C TYR A 5 28.60 -20.56 -1.54
N LEU A 6 27.87 -20.49 -0.44
CA LEU A 6 26.73 -21.32 -0.13
C LEU A 6 25.57 -20.87 -1.05
N SER A 7 25.18 -21.75 -1.95
CA SER A 7 23.94 -21.63 -2.73
C SER A 7 22.76 -21.53 -1.78
N VAL A 8 22.13 -20.37 -1.72
CA VAL A 8 20.80 -20.21 -1.13
C VAL A 8 19.83 -20.63 -2.22
N ALA A 9 19.39 -21.88 -2.14
CA ALA A 9 18.31 -22.40 -2.98
C ALA A 9 17.02 -21.64 -2.64
N SER A 10 16.58 -20.78 -3.55
CA SER A 10 15.25 -20.19 -3.53
C SER A 10 14.22 -21.30 -3.73
N CYS A 11 13.57 -21.73 -2.65
CA CYS A 11 12.33 -22.49 -2.73
C CYS A 11 11.20 -21.54 -3.11
N ILE A 12 10.92 -21.42 -4.41
CA ILE A 12 9.67 -20.83 -4.91
C ILE A 12 8.58 -21.89 -4.73
N VAL A 13 7.56 -21.57 -3.94
CA VAL A 13 6.37 -22.40 -3.76
C VAL A 13 5.46 -22.18 -4.98
N CYS A 14 5.39 -23.16 -5.89
CA CYS A 14 4.41 -23.18 -6.98
C CYS A 14 3.06 -23.70 -6.47
N PHE A 15 2.02 -22.84 -6.50
CA PHE A 15 0.63 -23.29 -6.45
C PHE A 15 0.20 -23.70 -7.87
N ALA A 16 -0.26 -24.95 -8.04
CA ALA A 16 -0.66 -25.50 -9.33
C ALA A 16 -2.16 -25.25 -9.60
N ILE A 17 -2.47 -24.56 -10.70
CA ILE A 17 -3.79 -24.58 -11.34
C ILE A 17 -3.61 -25.32 -12.67
N SER A 18 -4.42 -26.36 -12.90
CA SER A 18 -4.31 -27.27 -14.04
C SER A 18 -4.84 -26.62 -15.33
N HIS A 19 -3.99 -25.86 -16.02
CA HIS A 19 -4.13 -25.59 -17.45
C HIS A 19 -3.06 -26.38 -18.20
N SER A 20 -3.35 -26.82 -19.43
CA SER A 20 -2.44 -27.62 -20.27
C SER A 20 -1.08 -26.91 -20.43
N ILE A 21 -0.11 -27.27 -19.60
CA ILE A 21 1.21 -26.62 -19.54
C ILE A 21 2.00 -27.08 -20.77
N ALA A 22 2.04 -26.26 -21.81
CA ALA A 22 3.17 -26.30 -22.73
C ALA A 22 4.43 -26.11 -21.87
N PHE A 23 5.44 -26.97 -22.04
CA PHE A 23 6.64 -26.94 -21.19
C PHE A 23 7.24 -25.53 -21.19
N ALA A 24 7.28 -24.92 -20.01
CA ALA A 24 7.91 -23.62 -19.80
C ALA A 24 9.38 -23.68 -20.24
N VAL A 25 9.81 -22.77 -21.13
CA VAL A 25 11.24 -22.57 -21.39
C VAL A 25 11.79 -21.65 -20.30
N ILE A 26 12.93 -22.02 -19.73
CA ILE A 26 13.62 -21.21 -18.71
C ILE A 26 14.82 -20.56 -19.38
N TYR A 27 14.85 -19.23 -19.38
CA TYR A 27 15.97 -18.42 -19.87
C TYR A 27 16.71 -17.82 -18.67
N ASN A 28 17.99 -18.15 -18.51
CA ASN A 28 18.87 -17.58 -17.49
C ASN A 28 19.85 -16.63 -18.15
N VAL A 29 19.56 -15.34 -18.09
CA VAL A 29 20.31 -14.29 -18.79
C VAL A 29 21.13 -13.50 -17.78
N PRO A 30 22.48 -13.62 -17.77
CA PRO A 30 23.35 -14.57 -18.50
C PRO A 30 23.38 -15.99 -17.86
N PRO A 31 23.86 -17.04 -18.57
CA PRO A 31 24.59 -17.02 -19.85
C PRO A 31 23.73 -17.15 -21.12
N ASP A 32 22.43 -17.46 -20.98
CA ASP A 32 21.56 -17.62 -22.13
C ASP A 32 21.43 -16.28 -22.89
N PRO A 33 21.32 -16.32 -24.23
CA PRO A 33 20.97 -15.12 -24.97
C PRO A 33 19.58 -14.67 -24.56
N LEU A 34 19.33 -13.37 -24.65
CA LEU A 34 18.00 -12.82 -24.44
C LEU A 34 17.00 -13.45 -25.41
N PRO A 35 15.86 -13.97 -24.92
CA PRO A 35 14.80 -14.44 -25.80
C PRO A 35 14.23 -13.27 -26.61
N VAL A 36 14.08 -13.47 -27.91
CA VAL A 36 13.45 -12.49 -28.81
C VAL A 36 11.92 -12.52 -28.71
N THR A 37 11.36 -13.64 -28.23
CA THR A 37 9.92 -13.87 -28.06
C THR A 37 9.70 -14.77 -26.86
N PHE A 38 8.65 -14.47 -26.08
CA PHE A 38 8.15 -15.34 -25.03
C PHE A 38 6.94 -16.12 -25.52
N VAL A 39 6.77 -17.34 -25.00
CA VAL A 39 5.50 -18.06 -25.05
C VAL A 39 4.87 -18.14 -23.66
N SER A 40 3.60 -18.53 -23.63
CA SER A 40 2.87 -18.68 -22.37
C SER A 40 3.57 -19.67 -21.44
N GLY A 41 3.76 -19.27 -20.18
CA GLY A 41 4.42 -20.07 -19.15
C GLY A 41 5.95 -19.96 -19.10
N ASP A 42 6.59 -19.27 -20.04
CA ASP A 42 8.05 -19.09 -20.03
C ASP A 42 8.55 -18.38 -18.75
N ILE A 43 9.80 -18.67 -18.37
CA ILE A 43 10.47 -18.08 -17.21
C ILE A 43 11.73 -17.35 -17.65
N LEU A 44 11.83 -16.06 -17.33
CA LEU A 44 13.05 -15.28 -17.48
C LEU A 44 13.69 -15.02 -16.11
N ASN A 45 14.95 -15.42 -15.95
CA ASN A 45 15.82 -15.02 -14.86
C ASN A 45 16.86 -14.04 -15.41
N TYR A 46 16.77 -12.75 -15.07
CA TYR A 46 17.59 -11.69 -15.64
C TYR A 46 18.52 -11.06 -14.57
N ASP A 47 19.83 -11.17 -14.80
CA ASP A 47 20.90 -10.70 -13.91
C ASP A 47 22.17 -10.22 -14.67
N PRO A 48 22.10 -9.40 -15.74
CA PRO A 48 23.30 -9.04 -16.51
C PRO A 48 24.19 -7.99 -15.82
N GLY A 49 23.81 -7.44 -14.68
CA GLY A 49 24.56 -6.41 -13.95
C GLY A 49 24.52 -5.01 -14.58
N VAL A 50 24.47 -4.90 -15.92
CA VAL A 50 24.28 -3.66 -16.69
C VAL A 50 23.57 -3.99 -17.99
N ASP A 51 22.45 -3.32 -18.30
CA ASP A 51 21.91 -3.02 -19.64
C ASP A 51 20.46 -2.52 -19.55
N LEU A 52 19.97 -1.90 -20.65
CA LEU A 52 18.57 -1.50 -20.90
C LEU A 52 17.94 -2.48 -21.90
N PHE A 53 17.20 -3.47 -21.42
CA PHE A 53 16.37 -4.33 -22.27
C PHE A 53 15.20 -3.51 -22.85
N PRO A 54 14.68 -3.75 -24.07
CA PRO A 54 13.43 -3.15 -24.53
C PRO A 54 12.24 -3.50 -23.60
N THR A 55 11.06 -2.92 -23.85
CA THR A 55 9.85 -3.29 -23.11
C THR A 55 9.57 -4.78 -23.28
N LEU A 56 9.47 -5.48 -22.15
CA LEU A 56 9.21 -6.90 -22.10
C LEU A 56 7.70 -7.14 -22.20
N SER A 57 7.25 -7.68 -23.33
CA SER A 57 5.88 -8.20 -23.46
C SER A 57 5.85 -9.64 -22.97
N ALA A 58 5.15 -9.86 -21.85
CA ALA A 58 5.04 -11.14 -21.16
C ALA A 58 3.65 -11.76 -21.44
N PRO A 59 3.57 -12.83 -22.26
CA PRO A 59 2.35 -13.60 -22.46
C PRO A 59 1.79 -14.21 -21.17
N ALA A 60 0.65 -14.89 -21.31
CA ALA A 60 -0.04 -15.47 -20.18
C ALA A 60 0.85 -16.44 -19.37
N GLY A 61 0.88 -16.31 -18.05
CA GLY A 61 1.64 -17.23 -17.19
C GLY A 61 3.16 -17.02 -17.20
N THR A 62 3.69 -16.04 -17.94
CA THR A 62 5.14 -15.79 -17.97
C THR A 62 5.63 -15.25 -16.61
N ILE A 63 6.76 -15.77 -16.14
CA ILE A 63 7.41 -15.35 -14.90
C ILE A 63 8.71 -14.62 -15.24
N VAL A 64 8.87 -13.41 -14.72
CA VAL A 64 10.06 -12.58 -14.91
C VAL A 64 10.69 -12.28 -13.56
N ASN A 65 11.92 -12.72 -13.36
CA ASN A 65 12.73 -12.45 -12.18
C ASN A 65 13.87 -11.50 -12.56
N LEU A 66 13.81 -10.28 -12.07
CA LEU A 66 14.79 -9.22 -12.28
C LEU A 66 15.70 -9.10 -11.05
N PHE A 67 16.86 -9.72 -11.10
CA PHE A 67 17.84 -9.75 -10.01
C PHE A 67 18.75 -8.50 -10.01
N SER A 68 19.14 -8.01 -11.19
CA SER A 68 19.94 -6.78 -11.36
C SER A 68 19.72 -6.15 -12.75
N GLY A 69 20.39 -5.03 -13.02
CA GLY A 69 20.28 -4.32 -14.30
C GLY A 69 18.97 -3.54 -14.47
N THR A 70 18.67 -3.15 -15.70
CA THR A 70 17.46 -2.40 -16.03
C THR A 70 16.72 -3.04 -17.20
N ILE A 71 15.41 -3.14 -17.12
CA ILE A 71 14.57 -3.35 -18.30
C ILE A 71 13.82 -2.06 -18.61
N SER A 72 13.57 -1.78 -19.88
CA SER A 72 12.89 -0.56 -20.30
C SER A 72 11.50 -0.56 -19.69
N GLY A 73 10.68 -1.56 -19.97
CA GLY A 73 9.31 -1.66 -19.49
C GLY A 73 8.87 -3.11 -19.29
N PHE A 74 7.67 -3.28 -18.75
CA PHE A 74 7.02 -4.58 -18.63
C PHE A 74 5.53 -4.44 -18.93
N GLU A 75 5.04 -5.29 -19.82
CA GLU A 75 3.64 -5.39 -20.17
C GLU A 75 3.20 -6.84 -19.99
N SER A 76 2.25 -7.09 -19.09
CA SER A 76 1.62 -8.40 -18.96
C SER A 76 0.11 -8.28 -18.97
N ASN A 77 -0.51 -9.12 -19.79
CA ASN A 77 -1.94 -9.04 -20.05
C ASN A 77 -2.78 -9.99 -19.20
N VAL A 78 -2.23 -11.15 -18.78
CA VAL A 78 -2.97 -12.18 -18.02
C VAL A 78 -2.00 -13.07 -17.23
N GLU A 79 -2.27 -13.39 -15.96
CA GLU A 79 -1.62 -14.45 -15.16
C GLU A 79 -0.08 -14.39 -15.08
N GLY A 80 0.53 -13.24 -15.36
CA GLY A 80 1.98 -13.07 -15.29
C GLY A 80 2.50 -12.99 -13.85
N THR A 81 3.81 -13.12 -13.69
CA THR A 81 4.51 -12.75 -12.46
C THR A 81 5.74 -11.89 -12.77
N LEU A 82 5.87 -10.75 -12.12
CA LEU A 82 7.07 -9.90 -12.19
C LEU A 82 7.68 -9.77 -10.78
N ASN A 83 8.90 -10.27 -10.60
CA ASN A 83 9.65 -10.12 -9.37
C ASN A 83 10.85 -9.19 -9.61
N VAL A 84 10.80 -7.98 -9.07
CA VAL A 84 11.90 -7.01 -9.13
C VAL A 84 12.69 -7.08 -7.83
N LEU A 85 13.65 -8.00 -7.80
CA LEU A 85 14.40 -8.34 -6.59
C LEU A 85 15.58 -7.41 -6.34
N GLY A 86 16.13 -6.77 -7.39
CA GLY A 86 17.19 -5.78 -7.24
C GLY A 86 17.26 -4.75 -8.38
N GLY A 87 17.11 -5.16 -9.64
CA GLY A 87 17.20 -4.26 -10.79
C GLY A 87 16.10 -3.17 -10.86
N SER A 88 15.94 -2.57 -12.04
CA SER A 88 14.93 -1.53 -12.26
C SER A 88 14.12 -1.70 -13.54
N VAL A 89 12.90 -1.17 -13.54
CA VAL A 89 12.09 -0.98 -14.74
C VAL A 89 11.96 0.52 -14.98
N SER A 90 12.48 1.01 -16.11
CA SER A 90 12.68 2.47 -16.30
C SER A 90 11.50 3.23 -16.91
N THR A 91 10.59 2.54 -17.58
CA THR A 91 9.41 3.06 -18.27
C THR A 91 8.15 2.46 -17.62
N PRO A 92 6.94 2.97 -17.94
CA PRO A 92 5.74 2.52 -17.29
C PRO A 92 5.54 1.01 -17.37
N VAL A 93 5.05 0.44 -16.28
CA VAL A 93 4.64 -0.96 -16.18
C VAL A 93 3.13 -1.04 -16.29
N PHE A 94 2.65 -1.84 -17.25
CA PHE A 94 1.24 -2.12 -17.42
C PHE A 94 0.98 -3.60 -17.13
N ALA A 95 0.26 -3.89 -16.05
CA ALA A 95 0.04 -5.27 -15.63
C ALA A 95 -1.42 -5.56 -15.29
N ARG A 96 -1.96 -6.59 -15.93
CA ARG A 96 -3.32 -7.07 -15.72
C ARG A 96 -3.29 -8.52 -15.25
N ASP A 97 -4.14 -8.84 -14.27
CA ASP A 97 -4.29 -10.19 -13.72
C ASP A 97 -2.93 -10.81 -13.33
N THR A 98 -2.03 -9.98 -12.77
CA THR A 98 -0.61 -10.32 -12.55
C THR A 98 -0.29 -10.35 -11.06
N VAL A 99 0.82 -10.98 -10.69
CA VAL A 99 1.46 -10.81 -9.38
C VAL A 99 2.77 -10.04 -9.55
N ILE A 100 2.93 -8.92 -8.85
CA ILE A 100 4.16 -8.14 -8.85
C ILE A 100 4.76 -8.14 -7.45
N THR A 101 6.04 -8.47 -7.34
CA THR A 101 6.81 -8.37 -6.09
C THR A 101 7.97 -7.40 -6.28
N LEU A 102 8.02 -6.34 -5.46
CA LEU A 102 9.16 -5.44 -5.36
C LEU A 102 9.97 -5.80 -4.10
N GLY A 103 11.17 -6.31 -4.32
CA GLY A 103 12.16 -6.64 -3.30
C GLY A 103 12.99 -5.40 -2.94
N SER A 104 14.23 -5.29 -3.44
CA SER A 104 15.04 -4.07 -3.25
C SER A 104 15.19 -3.21 -4.51
N GLY A 105 14.63 -3.65 -5.64
CA GLY A 105 14.69 -2.92 -6.90
C GLY A 105 13.63 -1.84 -7.06
N GLY A 106 13.49 -1.29 -8.27
CA GLY A 106 12.61 -0.14 -8.48
C GLY A 106 11.83 -0.17 -9.79
N LEU A 107 10.61 0.34 -9.74
CA LEU A 107 9.87 0.78 -10.92
C LEU A 107 10.04 2.29 -10.97
N LEU A 108 10.89 2.79 -11.87
CA LEU A 108 11.31 4.20 -11.85
C LEU A 108 10.29 5.15 -12.47
N SER A 109 9.25 4.61 -13.10
CA SER A 109 8.17 5.35 -13.76
C SER A 109 6.81 4.93 -13.20
N ASP A 110 5.75 5.10 -13.97
CA ASP A 110 4.38 4.80 -13.58
C ASP A 110 4.16 3.28 -13.48
N LEU A 111 3.38 2.87 -12.50
CA LEU A 111 2.87 1.52 -12.38
C LEU A 111 1.34 1.57 -12.52
N VAL A 112 0.82 0.98 -13.59
CA VAL A 112 -0.62 0.85 -13.83
C VAL A 112 -1.01 -0.61 -13.73
N ILE A 113 -1.84 -0.93 -12.74
CA ILE A 113 -2.25 -2.31 -12.45
C ILE A 113 -3.76 -2.50 -12.49
N GLN A 114 -4.20 -3.66 -12.99
CA GLN A 114 -5.61 -4.05 -13.01
C GLN A 114 -5.79 -5.50 -12.55
N ARG A 115 -6.64 -5.76 -11.55
CA ARG A 115 -6.85 -7.10 -10.97
C ARG A 115 -5.55 -7.80 -10.57
N THR A 116 -4.59 -7.01 -10.11
CA THR A 116 -3.22 -7.46 -9.84
C THR A 116 -2.98 -7.47 -8.33
N THR A 117 -2.13 -8.38 -7.88
CA THR A 117 -1.57 -8.32 -6.51
C THR A 117 -0.18 -7.72 -6.57
N LEU A 118 0.00 -6.56 -5.93
CA LEU A 118 1.29 -5.90 -5.76
C LEU A 118 1.79 -6.11 -4.33
N GLN A 119 2.99 -6.65 -4.17
CA GLN A 119 3.70 -6.77 -2.90
C GLN A 119 4.95 -5.90 -2.94
N ILE A 120 5.05 -4.94 -2.03
CA ILE A 120 6.20 -4.05 -1.89
C ILE A 120 6.84 -4.38 -0.54
N ILE A 121 7.90 -5.19 -0.60
CA ILE A 121 8.68 -5.64 0.55
C ILE A 121 9.88 -4.72 0.76
N GLY A 122 10.16 -3.87 -0.23
CA GLY A 122 11.15 -2.81 -0.24
C GLY A 122 11.15 -2.13 -1.60
N GLY A 123 12.23 -1.42 -1.92
CA GLY A 123 12.36 -0.80 -3.24
C GLY A 123 11.50 0.44 -3.41
N ARG A 124 11.22 0.81 -4.66
CA ARG A 124 10.49 2.06 -4.97
C ARG A 124 9.55 1.93 -6.18
N VAL A 125 8.35 2.51 -6.06
CA VAL A 125 7.49 2.90 -7.19
C VAL A 125 7.67 4.40 -7.41
N GLY A 126 8.22 4.76 -8.55
CA GLY A 126 8.99 5.98 -8.75
C GLY A 126 8.18 7.22 -9.07
N THR A 127 7.21 7.14 -9.97
CA THR A 127 6.39 8.29 -10.35
C THR A 127 5.01 8.15 -9.74
N GLU A 128 4.13 7.33 -10.32
CA GLU A 128 2.75 7.13 -9.84
C GLU A 128 2.39 5.64 -9.76
N LEU A 129 1.59 5.26 -8.76
CA LEU A 129 0.86 4.00 -8.73
C LEU A 129 -0.63 4.24 -9.01
N ALA A 130 -1.12 3.74 -10.14
CA ALA A 130 -2.54 3.67 -10.46
C ALA A 130 -3.02 2.22 -10.45
N SER A 131 -4.20 1.98 -9.87
CA SER A 131 -4.73 0.64 -9.67
C SER A 131 -6.23 0.55 -9.86
N LEU A 132 -6.67 -0.56 -10.45
CA LEU A 132 -8.08 -0.93 -10.64
C LEU A 132 -8.31 -2.35 -10.12
N ASP A 133 -9.29 -2.54 -9.22
CA ASP A 133 -9.66 -3.84 -8.65
C ASP A 133 -8.47 -4.67 -8.13
N SER A 134 -7.46 -4.00 -7.58
CA SER A 134 -6.17 -4.61 -7.24
C SER A 134 -5.93 -4.66 -5.72
N ASN A 135 -5.02 -5.55 -5.31
CA ASN A 135 -4.58 -5.68 -3.92
C ASN A 135 -3.12 -5.23 -3.79
N ILE A 136 -2.89 -4.15 -3.05
CA ILE A 136 -1.55 -3.59 -2.82
C ILE A 136 -1.16 -3.82 -1.35
N ASN A 137 -0.03 -4.48 -1.12
CA ASN A 137 0.54 -4.69 0.20
C ASN A 137 1.89 -3.95 0.28
N LEU A 138 1.96 -2.90 1.10
CA LEU A 138 3.17 -2.14 1.39
C LEU A 138 3.70 -2.54 2.78
N LEU A 139 4.78 -3.31 2.79
CA LEU A 139 5.45 -3.78 4.00
C LEU A 139 6.65 -2.89 4.33
N ASP A 140 7.40 -2.49 3.31
CA ASP A 140 8.50 -1.51 3.37
C ASP A 140 8.72 -0.90 1.98
N GLY A 141 9.68 0.01 1.85
CA GLY A 141 9.99 0.69 0.58
C GLY A 141 9.21 2.00 0.41
N GLU A 142 9.13 2.47 -0.82
CA GLU A 142 8.58 3.80 -1.12
C GLU A 142 7.60 3.76 -2.30
N ILE A 143 6.46 4.43 -2.16
CA ILE A 143 5.62 4.86 -3.28
C ILE A 143 5.71 6.39 -3.33
N THR A 144 6.19 6.94 -4.43
CA THR A 144 6.34 8.39 -4.53
C THR A 144 4.98 9.09 -4.63
N LEU A 145 4.12 8.68 -5.57
CA LEU A 145 2.74 9.17 -5.66
C LEU A 145 1.80 7.97 -5.70
N LEU A 146 0.86 7.94 -4.75
CA LEU A 146 -0.29 7.05 -4.83
C LEU A 146 -1.40 7.78 -5.58
N GLY A 147 -1.70 7.31 -6.79
CA GLY A 147 -2.71 7.88 -7.69
C GLY A 147 -4.07 7.21 -7.56
N ASN A 148 -4.76 6.98 -8.68
CA ASN A 148 -6.09 6.36 -8.70
C ASN A 148 -6.06 4.94 -8.09
N MET A 149 -7.01 4.64 -7.19
CA MET A 149 -7.19 3.33 -6.56
C MET A 149 -8.63 2.80 -6.65
N SER A 150 -9.29 2.94 -7.80
CA SER A 150 -10.67 2.47 -7.98
C SER A 150 -10.81 0.96 -7.72
N GLY A 151 -11.80 0.56 -6.91
CA GLY A 151 -12.05 -0.85 -6.58
C GLY A 151 -10.93 -1.54 -5.79
N SER A 152 -9.86 -0.82 -5.43
CA SER A 152 -8.61 -1.42 -4.96
C SER A 152 -8.48 -1.35 -3.44
N THR A 153 -7.67 -2.26 -2.89
CA THR A 153 -7.32 -2.29 -1.46
C THR A 153 -5.83 -2.03 -1.26
N LEU A 154 -5.47 -1.01 -0.47
CA LEU A 154 -4.13 -0.80 0.05
C LEU A 154 -4.04 -1.33 1.49
N LYS A 155 -3.04 -2.16 1.78
CA LYS A 155 -2.64 -2.56 3.12
C LYS A 155 -1.21 -2.08 3.38
N MET A 156 -1.05 -1.19 4.36
CA MET A 156 0.22 -0.57 4.70
C MET A 156 0.60 -0.91 6.14
N SER A 157 1.72 -1.60 6.32
CA SER A 157 2.26 -1.97 7.64
C SER A 157 3.63 -1.33 7.93
N GLY A 158 4.26 -0.75 6.90
CA GLY A 158 5.53 -0.04 6.94
C GLY A 158 5.73 0.76 5.66
N GLY A 159 6.96 1.17 5.38
CA GLY A 159 7.30 1.95 4.18
C GLY A 159 6.81 3.40 4.21
N ILE A 160 6.97 4.07 3.07
CA ILE A 160 6.68 5.49 2.89
C ILE A 160 5.80 5.70 1.65
N ILE A 161 4.76 6.52 1.78
CA ILE A 161 4.02 7.06 0.63
C ILE A 161 4.18 8.59 0.67
N ASN A 162 4.96 9.17 -0.25
CA ASN A 162 5.36 10.59 -0.15
C ASN A 162 4.22 11.58 -0.41
N VAL A 163 3.40 11.30 -1.41
CA VAL A 163 2.21 12.11 -1.70
C VAL A 163 1.08 11.15 -2.00
N SER A 164 -0.07 11.35 -1.34
CA SER A 164 -1.26 10.54 -1.59
C SER A 164 -2.37 11.44 -2.12
N PHE A 165 -2.47 11.52 -3.44
CA PHE A 165 -3.63 12.12 -4.09
C PHE A 165 -4.48 10.99 -4.65
N ILE A 166 -5.56 10.65 -3.96
CA ILE A 166 -6.31 9.43 -4.26
C ILE A 166 -7.68 9.81 -4.81
N PRO A 167 -7.82 10.00 -6.15
CA PRO A 167 -9.11 10.04 -6.83
C PRO A 167 -9.62 8.60 -6.94
N ILE A 168 -10.06 8.05 -5.83
CA ILE A 168 -10.75 6.78 -5.71
C ILE A 168 -12.22 6.93 -6.08
N GLU A 169 -12.74 5.93 -6.77
CA GLU A 169 -14.13 5.55 -6.65
C GLU A 169 -14.17 4.14 -6.05
N GLY A 170 -14.66 4.03 -4.81
CA GLY A 170 -14.87 2.76 -4.11
C GLY A 170 -13.61 1.91 -3.84
N GLY A 171 -12.80 2.27 -2.84
CA GLY A 171 -11.63 1.50 -2.42
C GLY A 171 -11.39 1.56 -0.91
N THR A 172 -10.44 0.77 -0.42
CA THR A 172 -10.14 0.66 1.02
C THR A 172 -8.65 0.82 1.29
N ILE A 173 -8.31 1.66 2.26
CA ILE A 173 -6.94 1.82 2.76
C ILE A 173 -6.91 1.31 4.19
N ASN A 174 -6.00 0.39 4.50
CA ASN A 174 -5.77 -0.13 5.84
C ASN A 174 -4.34 0.15 6.23
N MET A 175 -4.13 1.06 7.18
CA MET A 175 -2.82 1.47 7.65
C MET A 175 -2.64 1.08 9.12
N SER A 176 -1.60 0.29 9.39
CA SER A 176 -1.19 -0.15 10.73
C SER A 176 0.24 0.25 11.09
N GLY A 177 0.95 0.93 10.18
CA GLY A 177 2.34 1.36 10.35
C GLY A 177 2.84 2.11 9.12
N GLY A 178 4.10 2.58 9.17
CA GLY A 178 4.74 3.36 8.10
C GLY A 178 4.40 4.85 8.13
N VAL A 179 4.77 5.56 7.07
CA VAL A 179 4.55 7.02 6.93
C VAL A 179 3.82 7.32 5.63
N MET A 180 2.63 7.90 5.72
CA MET A 180 1.88 8.39 4.58
C MET A 180 1.89 9.92 4.63
N GLY A 181 2.12 10.55 3.48
CA GLY A 181 2.15 12.00 3.37
C GLY A 181 0.79 12.65 3.47
N ASP A 182 0.65 13.79 2.79
CA ASP A 182 -0.64 14.44 2.64
C ASP A 182 -1.62 13.49 1.94
N ILE A 183 -2.85 13.47 2.44
CA ILE A 183 -3.91 12.57 2.00
C ILE A 183 -5.06 13.40 1.47
N ALA A 184 -5.41 13.18 0.20
CA ALA A 184 -6.70 13.55 -0.34
C ALA A 184 -7.52 12.28 -0.60
N ILE A 185 -8.57 12.08 0.18
CA ILE A 185 -9.49 10.96 0.05
C ILE A 185 -10.70 11.39 -0.78
N SER A 186 -10.97 10.69 -1.87
CA SER A 186 -12.12 10.98 -2.73
C SER A 186 -13.41 10.25 -2.30
N ASN A 187 -14.44 10.30 -3.15
CA ASN A 187 -15.75 9.75 -2.86
C ASN A 187 -15.73 8.23 -2.66
N GLY A 188 -16.37 7.77 -1.58
CA GLY A 188 -16.63 6.34 -1.34
C GLY A 188 -15.43 5.53 -0.87
N VAL A 189 -14.38 6.18 -0.36
CA VAL A 189 -13.22 5.51 0.23
C VAL A 189 -13.45 5.22 1.70
N GLU A 190 -12.97 4.07 2.14
CA GLU A 190 -12.82 3.72 3.55
C GLU A 190 -11.35 3.74 3.93
N PHE A 191 -10.94 4.67 4.79
CA PHE A 191 -9.57 4.72 5.33
C PHE A 191 -9.55 4.29 6.79
N ASN A 192 -9.02 3.10 7.05
CA ASN A 192 -8.84 2.51 8.36
C ASN A 192 -7.41 2.78 8.86
N LEU A 193 -7.27 3.56 9.93
CA LEU A 193 -5.99 3.93 10.52
C LEU A 193 -5.89 3.40 11.95
N SER A 194 -4.92 2.51 12.16
CA SER A 194 -4.64 1.85 13.44
C SER A 194 -3.22 2.09 13.95
N GLY A 195 -2.33 2.60 13.09
CA GLY A 195 -0.95 2.90 13.44
C GLY A 195 -0.21 3.65 12.33
N GLY A 196 1.04 4.02 12.61
CA GLY A 196 1.91 4.79 11.71
C GLY A 196 1.74 6.30 11.83
N THR A 197 2.17 7.04 10.81
CA THR A 197 2.12 8.52 10.77
C THR A 197 1.49 9.01 9.48
N VAL A 198 0.56 9.96 9.58
CA VAL A 198 -0.09 10.64 8.45
C VAL A 198 0.33 12.11 8.44
N GLY A 199 0.71 12.62 7.26
CA GLY A 199 1.21 13.97 7.05
C GLY A 199 2.72 14.09 7.28
N PHE A 200 3.40 14.88 6.45
CA PHE A 200 4.84 15.12 6.60
C PHE A 200 5.10 16.37 7.44
N GLY A 201 5.51 16.14 8.69
CA GLY A 201 6.15 17.14 9.53
C GLY A 201 5.21 18.04 10.32
N PRO A 202 5.77 18.91 11.18
CA PRO A 202 5.04 19.66 12.21
C PRO A 202 4.18 20.81 11.68
N SER A 203 4.10 21.00 10.35
CA SER A 203 3.55 22.23 9.78
C SER A 203 2.57 22.05 8.63
N MET A 204 2.47 20.86 8.03
CA MET A 204 1.52 20.59 6.94
C MET A 204 1.09 19.13 6.97
N SER A 205 -0.08 18.88 7.57
CA SER A 205 -0.83 17.65 7.32
C SER A 205 -2.10 18.10 6.63
N PHE A 206 -2.14 17.99 5.31
CA PHE A 206 -3.37 18.19 4.57
C PHE A 206 -4.09 16.86 4.53
N PHE A 207 -5.22 16.81 5.24
CA PHE A 207 -6.19 15.76 5.05
C PHE A 207 -7.43 16.39 4.44
N THR A 208 -7.67 16.08 3.17
CA THR A 208 -8.88 16.48 2.47
C THR A 208 -9.72 15.23 2.28
N ALA A 209 -11.01 15.28 2.57
CA ALA A 209 -11.90 14.22 2.13
C ALA A 209 -13.15 14.73 1.42
N LEU A 210 -13.48 14.06 0.33
CA LEU A 210 -14.59 14.38 -0.57
C LEU A 210 -15.89 13.68 -0.12
N PRO A 211 -17.07 14.10 -0.63
CA PRO A 211 -18.36 13.50 -0.28
C PRO A 211 -18.39 11.97 -0.23
N GLY A 212 -18.88 11.42 0.89
CA GLY A 212 -19.10 9.97 1.02
C GLY A 212 -17.86 9.15 1.35
N SER A 213 -16.70 9.80 1.54
CA SER A 213 -15.54 9.17 2.19
C SER A 213 -15.78 8.97 3.69
N SER A 214 -15.08 7.99 4.26
CA SER A 214 -15.01 7.81 5.71
C SER A 214 -13.61 7.45 6.17
N MET A 215 -13.24 7.98 7.33
CA MET A 215 -12.03 7.61 8.04
C MET A 215 -12.43 6.89 9.32
N HIS A 216 -11.80 5.76 9.60
CA HIS A 216 -11.98 5.00 10.83
C HIS A 216 -10.67 4.94 11.60
N LEU A 217 -10.64 5.62 12.75
CA LEU A 217 -9.52 5.64 13.68
C LEU A 217 -9.68 4.55 14.74
N PHE A 218 -8.66 3.71 14.89
CA PHE A 218 -8.53 2.77 16.00
C PHE A 218 -7.52 3.33 16.99
N VAL A 219 -8.01 3.74 18.16
CA VAL A 219 -7.27 4.55 19.12
C VAL A 219 -7.25 3.92 20.51
N GLN A 220 -6.20 4.18 21.29
CA GLN A 220 -6.15 3.92 22.73
C GLN A 220 -6.72 5.09 23.53
N GLU A 221 -6.61 6.30 23.00
CA GLU A 221 -7.21 7.52 23.54
C GLU A 221 -7.52 8.49 22.41
N ALA A 222 -8.57 9.30 22.56
CA ALA A 222 -8.87 10.40 21.66
C ALA A 222 -9.50 11.57 22.42
N GLN A 223 -9.04 12.75 22.09
CA GLN A 223 -9.45 14.02 22.67
C GLN A 223 -9.75 15.01 21.55
N PHE A 224 -10.77 15.82 21.76
CA PHE A 224 -11.08 16.96 20.91
C PHE A 224 -10.83 18.25 21.67
N ASN A 225 -9.91 19.08 21.17
CA ASN A 225 -9.44 20.30 21.84
C ASN A 225 -8.96 20.04 23.28
N GLY A 226 -8.30 18.90 23.50
CA GLY A 226 -7.80 18.49 24.83
C GLY A 226 -8.88 18.00 25.80
N VAL A 227 -10.12 17.79 25.34
CA VAL A 227 -11.22 17.23 26.13
C VAL A 227 -11.59 15.85 25.60
N ASP A 228 -11.79 14.88 26.49
CA ASP A 228 -12.19 13.52 26.11
C ASP A 228 -13.51 13.52 25.33
N ILE A 229 -13.62 12.64 24.34
CA ILE A 229 -14.80 12.55 23.47
C ILE A 229 -15.94 11.83 24.22
N PRO A 230 -17.09 12.48 24.48
CA PRO A 230 -18.19 11.85 25.23
C PRO A 230 -18.71 10.59 24.54
N GLY A 231 -18.92 9.53 25.32
CA GLY A 231 -19.46 8.25 24.83
C GLY A 231 -18.43 7.33 24.20
N LEU A 232 -17.16 7.76 24.06
CA LEU A 232 -16.08 6.88 23.64
C LEU A 232 -15.75 5.91 24.78
N SER A 233 -16.02 4.63 24.57
CA SER A 233 -15.73 3.55 25.51
C SER A 233 -15.15 2.33 24.80
N LEU A 234 -14.51 1.42 25.55
CA LEU A 234 -13.76 0.30 24.97
C LEU A 234 -14.65 -0.56 24.06
N GLY A 235 -14.19 -0.80 22.83
CA GLY A 235 -14.89 -1.60 21.82
C GLY A 235 -16.08 -0.91 21.16
N THR A 236 -16.40 0.35 21.53
CA THR A 236 -17.46 1.12 20.89
C THR A 236 -16.93 1.96 19.75
N THR A 237 -17.67 1.99 18.65
CA THR A 237 -17.43 2.90 17.52
C THR A 237 -18.41 4.04 17.60
N ILE A 238 -17.92 5.27 17.72
CA ILE A 238 -18.76 6.47 17.69
C ILE A 238 -18.53 7.23 16.38
N PRO A 239 -19.59 7.72 15.71
CA PRO A 239 -19.43 8.69 14.66
C PRO A 239 -19.02 10.03 15.27
N PHE A 240 -17.92 10.59 14.77
CA PHE A 240 -17.42 11.90 15.12
C PHE A 240 -17.72 12.86 13.96
N ASP A 241 -18.79 13.65 14.12
CA ASP A 241 -19.26 14.56 13.08
C ASP A 241 -18.40 15.84 13.07
N VAL A 242 -17.63 16.02 11.99
CA VAL A 242 -16.69 17.15 11.82
C VAL A 242 -17.41 18.46 11.46
N THR A 243 -18.71 18.41 11.16
CA THR A 243 -19.46 19.48 10.48
C THR A 243 -19.41 20.88 11.08
N ASN A 244 -19.02 21.04 12.34
CA ASN A 244 -18.89 22.35 12.99
C ASN A 244 -17.62 22.48 13.85
N LEU A 245 -16.68 21.56 13.67
CA LEU A 245 -15.57 21.41 14.61
C LEU A 245 -14.30 22.03 14.02
N LEU A 246 -14.13 23.33 14.29
CA LEU A 246 -12.80 23.95 14.26
C LEU A 246 -12.07 23.49 15.53
N GLY A 247 -11.03 22.67 15.38
CA GLY A 247 -10.27 22.19 16.52
C GLY A 247 -9.23 21.15 16.17
N LYS A 248 -8.62 20.58 17.20
CA LYS A 248 -7.60 19.53 17.10
C LYS A 248 -8.16 18.23 17.64
N LEU A 249 -8.18 17.19 16.83
CA LEU A 249 -8.41 15.83 17.25
C LEU A 249 -7.04 15.19 17.52
N THR A 250 -6.77 14.86 18.77
CA THR A 250 -5.48 14.31 19.22
C THR A 250 -5.70 13.01 19.97
N GLY A 251 -4.65 12.20 20.10
CA GLY A 251 -4.72 10.99 20.91
C GLY A 251 -3.57 10.05 20.60
N VAL A 252 -3.78 8.77 20.89
CA VAL A 252 -2.82 7.69 20.64
C VAL A 252 -3.53 6.60 19.83
N LEU A 253 -2.92 6.19 18.72
CA LEU A 253 -3.40 5.12 17.86
C LEU A 253 -3.22 3.74 18.54
N SER A 254 -3.80 2.70 17.96
CA SER A 254 -3.74 1.34 18.53
C SER A 254 -2.32 0.78 18.67
N ASP A 255 -1.38 1.25 17.85
CA ASP A 255 0.05 0.89 17.92
C ASP A 255 0.84 1.67 18.99
N GLY A 256 0.21 2.62 19.67
CA GLY A 256 0.85 3.45 20.70
C GLY A 256 1.47 4.74 20.18
N LEU A 257 1.39 5.04 18.87
CA LEU A 257 1.89 6.29 18.34
C LEU A 257 0.90 7.44 18.55
N PRO A 258 1.36 8.63 18.97
CA PRO A 258 0.49 9.79 19.08
C PRO A 258 0.08 10.30 17.69
N PHE A 259 -1.13 10.84 17.59
CA PHE A 259 -1.61 11.51 16.38
C PHE A 259 -2.18 12.89 16.68
N LEU A 260 -2.20 13.74 15.65
CA LEU A 260 -2.83 15.06 15.67
C LEU A 260 -3.45 15.34 14.30
N PHE A 261 -4.75 15.57 14.28
CA PHE A 261 -5.47 16.09 13.12
C PHE A 261 -5.99 17.49 13.45
N ASP A 262 -5.49 18.51 12.76
CA ASP A 262 -6.02 19.86 12.86
C ASP A 262 -7.22 20.00 11.91
N LEU A 263 -8.44 19.90 12.46
CA LEU A 263 -9.67 19.99 11.68
C LEU A 263 -9.92 21.41 11.16
N THR A 264 -9.18 22.43 11.62
CA THR A 264 -9.31 23.81 11.13
C THR A 264 -8.74 23.99 9.73
N THR A 265 -7.65 23.28 9.42
CA THR A 265 -6.98 23.35 8.10
C THR A 265 -7.63 22.39 7.10
N MET A 266 -8.22 21.29 7.56
CA MET A 266 -8.94 20.33 6.71
C MET A 266 -10.18 20.91 6.03
N ASN A 267 -10.77 21.97 6.60
CA ASN A 267 -11.91 22.68 6.02
C ASN A 267 -11.50 23.76 5.00
N GLN A 268 -10.23 23.88 4.62
CA GLN A 268 -9.79 24.82 3.59
C GLN A 268 -9.61 24.10 2.25
N THR A 269 -10.72 23.74 1.60
CA THR A 269 -10.72 23.07 0.28
C THR A 269 -10.40 23.99 -0.91
N SER A 270 -10.07 25.27 -0.69
CA SER A 270 -9.98 26.23 -1.81
C SER A 270 -8.64 26.24 -2.56
N ASP A 271 -7.54 25.82 -1.94
CA ASP A 271 -6.19 26.19 -2.40
C ASP A 271 -5.24 24.99 -2.60
N LEU A 272 -5.75 23.76 -2.82
CA LEU A 272 -4.88 22.68 -3.30
C LEU A 272 -4.15 23.16 -4.57
N PRO A 273 -2.84 22.87 -4.74
CA PRO A 273 -2.13 23.17 -5.99
C PRO A 273 -2.87 22.46 -7.11
N ARG A 274 -3.69 23.22 -7.84
CA ARG A 274 -4.35 22.72 -9.03
C ARG A 274 -3.22 22.29 -9.95
N ASP A 275 -3.12 21.01 -10.23
CA ASP A 275 -2.36 20.56 -11.38
C ASP A 275 -2.91 21.34 -12.59
N PRO A 276 -2.11 22.22 -13.22
CA PRO A 276 -2.58 23.04 -14.33
C PRO A 276 -3.00 22.20 -15.55
N THR A 277 -2.69 20.89 -15.57
CA THR A 277 -3.07 19.98 -16.65
C THR A 277 -4.42 19.28 -16.44
N ILE A 278 -5.02 19.32 -15.24
CA ILE A 278 -6.26 18.55 -14.93
C ILE A 278 -7.52 19.44 -14.80
N VAL A 279 -7.42 20.78 -14.72
CA VAL A 279 -8.63 21.62 -14.54
C VAL A 279 -8.67 22.83 -15.47
N THR A 280 -9.29 22.66 -16.64
CA THR A 280 -9.88 23.76 -17.44
C THR A 280 -11.40 23.80 -17.32
N ASP A 281 -12.01 23.25 -16.26
CA ASP A 281 -13.46 23.43 -16.04
C ASP A 281 -13.73 24.63 -15.11
N PRO A 282 -14.05 25.81 -15.67
CA PRO A 282 -14.42 27.00 -14.89
C PRO A 282 -15.77 26.86 -14.18
N ASN A 283 -16.51 25.76 -14.34
CA ASN A 283 -17.81 25.53 -13.71
C ASN A 283 -17.74 24.77 -12.37
N LEU A 284 -16.54 24.42 -11.89
CA LEU A 284 -16.33 24.00 -10.50
C LEU A 284 -16.47 25.22 -9.57
N GLY A 285 -17.70 25.75 -9.47
CA GLY A 285 -18.09 26.68 -8.41
C GLY A 285 -17.75 26.09 -7.04
N SER A 286 -17.56 26.96 -6.04
CA SER A 286 -17.17 26.58 -4.66
C SER A 286 -17.83 25.27 -4.24
N LEU A 287 -17.05 24.17 -4.26
CA LEU A 287 -17.58 22.88 -3.86
C LEU A 287 -18.01 23.01 -2.40
N PRO A 288 -19.26 22.63 -2.04
CA PRO A 288 -19.71 22.71 -0.67
C PRO A 288 -18.71 21.98 0.22
N LEU A 289 -18.29 22.61 1.32
CA LEU A 289 -17.45 21.98 2.34
C LEU A 289 -18.08 20.66 2.70
N THR A 290 -17.47 19.57 2.26
CA THR A 290 -18.13 18.29 2.35
C THR A 290 -17.73 17.57 3.62
N LYS A 291 -18.74 16.99 4.24
CA LYS A 291 -18.69 16.37 5.56
C LYS A 291 -17.88 15.08 5.46
N ILE A 292 -16.72 15.07 6.08
CA ILE A 292 -15.95 13.84 6.32
C ILE A 292 -16.62 13.12 7.49
N LYS A 293 -16.94 11.84 7.30
CA LYS A 293 -17.38 10.97 8.40
C LYS A 293 -16.14 10.36 9.07
N ILE A 294 -15.79 10.85 10.26
CA ILE A 294 -14.78 10.20 11.10
C ILE A 294 -15.51 9.22 12.02
N LEU A 295 -15.04 7.98 12.07
CA LEU A 295 -15.43 6.95 13.01
C LEU A 295 -14.27 6.75 13.98
N ILE A 296 -14.55 6.68 15.27
CA ILE A 296 -13.51 6.47 16.28
C ILE A 296 -13.89 5.22 17.09
N THR A 297 -12.99 4.24 17.13
CA THR A 297 -13.11 3.05 17.97
C THR A 297 -12.01 3.02 19.01
N LEU A 298 -12.40 2.95 20.28
CA LEU A 298 -11.46 2.72 21.36
C LEU A 298 -11.08 1.24 21.41
N VAL A 299 -9.79 0.93 21.30
CA VAL A 299 -9.24 -0.42 21.36
C VAL A 299 -8.36 -0.59 22.60
N PRO A 300 -8.22 -1.81 23.14
CA PRO A 300 -7.41 -2.01 24.33
C PRO A 300 -5.93 -1.78 24.03
N GLU A 301 -5.17 -1.33 25.03
CA GLU A 301 -3.72 -1.21 24.89
C GLU A 301 -3.10 -2.56 24.46
N PRO A 302 -2.13 -2.58 23.54
CA PRO A 302 -1.56 -3.80 22.99
C PRO A 302 -0.96 -4.73 24.07
N HIS A 303 -0.47 -4.18 25.18
CA HIS A 303 0.04 -4.97 26.31
C HIS A 303 -1.04 -5.72 27.09
N SER A 304 -2.29 -5.25 27.04
CA SER A 304 -3.42 -5.89 27.74
C SER A 304 -3.76 -7.27 27.15
N ILE A 305 -3.50 -7.47 25.86
CA ILE A 305 -3.74 -8.76 25.18
C ILE A 305 -2.71 -9.81 25.63
N TYR A 306 -1.45 -9.42 25.80
CA TYR A 306 -0.42 -10.32 26.32
C TYR A 306 -0.72 -10.76 27.75
N LEU A 307 -1.21 -9.84 28.59
CA LEU A 307 -1.58 -10.18 29.96
C LEU A 307 -2.76 -11.17 30.00
N ALA A 308 -3.78 -10.97 29.15
CA ALA A 308 -4.90 -11.90 29.04
C ALA A 308 -4.47 -13.29 28.55
N ALA A 309 -3.60 -13.36 27.53
CA ALA A 309 -3.06 -14.62 27.04
C ALA A 309 -2.21 -15.34 28.11
N ILE A 310 -1.38 -14.60 28.85
CA ILE A 310 -0.57 -15.15 29.95
C ILE A 310 -1.46 -15.67 31.08
N VAL A 311 -2.50 -14.94 31.47
CA VAL A 311 -3.45 -15.38 32.52
C VAL A 311 -4.19 -16.65 32.10
N VAL A 312 -4.57 -16.78 30.82
CA VAL A 312 -5.18 -18.02 30.29
C VAL A 312 -4.19 -19.19 30.37
N VAL A 313 -2.91 -18.99 30.01
CA VAL A 313 -1.88 -20.04 30.12
C VAL A 313 -1.64 -20.48 31.58
N PHE A 314 -1.68 -19.55 32.54
CA PHE A 314 -1.57 -19.88 33.96
C PHE A 314 -2.82 -20.58 34.53
N MET A 315 -4.02 -20.26 34.03
CA MET A 315 -5.25 -20.96 34.42
C MET A 315 -5.31 -22.41 33.92
N PHE A 316 -4.67 -22.74 32.79
CA PHE A 316 -4.57 -24.12 32.32
C PHE A 316 -3.49 -24.93 33.05
N HIS A 317 -2.42 -24.30 33.53
CA HIS A 317 -1.37 -25.02 34.29
C HIS A 317 -1.75 -25.37 35.74
N SER A 318 -2.71 -24.66 36.35
CA SER A 318 -3.11 -24.92 37.75
C SER A 318 -4.10 -26.08 37.93
N ARG A 319 -4.59 -26.71 36.85
CA ARG A 319 -5.53 -27.85 36.90
C ARG A 319 -4.89 -29.24 36.74
N SER A 320 -3.57 -29.36 36.66
CA SER A 320 -2.87 -30.64 36.38
C SER A 320 -2.22 -31.33 37.60
N ARG A 321 -2.67 -31.05 38.83
CA ARG A 321 -2.18 -31.77 40.04
C ARG A 321 -3.31 -32.15 40.99
N VAL A 322 -4.22 -33.01 40.54
CA VAL A 322 -4.95 -33.92 41.41
C VAL A 322 -5.22 -35.19 40.60
N LEU A 323 -4.30 -36.16 40.66
CA LEU A 323 -4.53 -37.61 40.50
C LEU A 323 -3.33 -38.33 41.10
#